data_AF-A0A842S387-F1
#
_entry.id   AF-A0A842S387-F1
#
_cell.length_a   1.000
_cell.length_b   1.000
_cell.length_c   1.000
_cell.angle_alpha   90.00
_cell.angle_beta   90.00
_cell.angle_gamma   90.00
#
_symmetry.space_group_name_H-M   'P 1'
#
loop_
_entity.id
_entity.type
_entity.pdbx_description
1 polymer ?
#
loop_
_entity_poly.entity_id
_entity_poly.type
_entity_poly.pdbx_seq_one_letter_code
_entity_poly.pdbx_strand_id
1 'polypeptide(L)'
;MKVFRKADGGIVQLIDKNKMMEWPIELPLIFIEYIKNNKLESYNDKDVEKKIEEYLDEVLKDVAIPRLIDVLEGNNNTEIIEALERIDNIANDNLDMARPIKPYLNDLANNKNKEITKLAKGILELFRKEERRKELNKKRKIMKEKEEEFLNGKITPEEYAIARKEYLEFRDNR
;
A
#
# COMPACT_ATOMS: atom_id res chain seq x y z
N MET A 1 22.00 13.38 8.43
CA MET A 1 22.51 12.31 7.54
C MET A 1 22.29 11.04 8.31
N LYS A 2 21.65 10.03 7.69
CA LYS A 2 21.40 8.74 8.31
C LYS A 2 22.58 7.81 8.00
N VAL A 3 23.09 7.14 9.02
CA VAL A 3 24.31 6.33 8.93
C VAL A 3 24.00 4.88 9.31
N PHE A 4 24.42 3.94 8.47
CA PHE A 4 24.31 2.50 8.69
C PHE A 4 25.71 1.91 8.74
N ARG A 5 26.02 1.16 9.79
CA ARG A 5 27.32 0.50 9.96
C ARG A 5 27.19 -0.97 9.54
N LYS A 6 28.10 -1.41 8.68
CA LYS A 6 28.25 -2.78 8.23
C LYS A 6 29.04 -3.62 9.25
N ALA A 7 28.93 -4.93 9.14
CA ALA A 7 29.67 -5.86 9.99
C ALA A 7 31.21 -5.79 9.77
N ASP A 8 31.64 -5.42 8.56
CA ASP A 8 33.05 -5.24 8.18
C ASP A 8 33.66 -3.91 8.65
N GLY A 9 32.89 -3.08 9.36
CA GLY A 9 33.28 -1.73 9.79
C GLY A 9 33.05 -0.65 8.74
N GLY A 10 32.58 -1.01 7.54
CA GLY A 10 32.15 -0.09 6.50
C GLY A 10 30.92 0.72 6.89
N ILE A 11 30.72 1.86 6.22
CA ILE A 11 29.64 2.79 6.52
C ILE A 11 28.86 3.11 5.24
N VAL A 12 27.54 2.98 5.30
CA VAL A 12 26.60 3.49 4.30
C VAL A 12 25.95 4.76 4.86
N GLN A 13 25.96 5.84 4.08
CA GLN A 13 25.35 7.12 4.47
C GLN A 13 24.24 7.48 3.50
N LEU A 14 23.05 7.71 4.04
CA LEU A 14 21.90 8.19 3.29
C LEU A 14 21.49 9.59 3.78
N ILE A 15 20.78 10.31 2.93
CA ILE A 15 20.27 11.64 3.28
C ILE A 15 19.19 11.48 4.34
N ASP A 16 19.14 12.44 5.26
CA ASP A 16 18.19 12.47 6.37
C ASP A 16 16.77 12.80 5.90
N LYS A 17 15.74 12.14 6.42
CA LYS A 17 14.35 12.41 6.05
C LYS A 17 13.95 13.85 6.33
N ASN A 18 14.46 14.45 7.40
CA ASN A 18 14.20 15.86 7.72
C ASN A 18 14.70 16.82 6.63
N LYS A 19 15.79 16.48 5.94
CA LYS A 19 16.31 17.28 4.82
C LYS A 19 15.50 17.10 3.54
N MET A 20 14.84 15.95 3.39
CA MET A 20 14.02 15.64 2.21
C MET A 20 12.68 16.37 2.21
N MET A 21 12.26 16.91 3.35
CA MET A 21 11.06 17.75 3.45
C MET A 21 11.17 19.03 2.60
N GLU A 22 12.38 19.55 2.44
CA GLU A 22 12.66 20.78 1.68
C GLU A 22 12.87 20.52 0.17
N TRP A 23 12.94 19.25 -0.24
CA TRP A 23 13.19 18.92 -1.65
C TRP A 23 12.00 19.27 -2.53
N PRO A 24 12.13 19.30 -3.86
CA PRO A 24 11.00 19.13 -4.77
C PRO A 24 10.18 17.87 -4.46
N ILE A 25 8.88 17.89 -4.76
CA ILE A 25 7.90 16.87 -4.36
C ILE A 25 8.27 15.47 -4.85
N GLU A 26 8.95 15.42 -5.98
CA GLU A 26 9.29 14.24 -6.73
C GLU A 26 10.57 13.56 -6.25
N LEU A 27 11.51 14.33 -5.70
CA LEU A 27 12.84 13.84 -5.36
C LEU A 27 12.85 12.78 -4.26
N PRO A 28 12.02 12.84 -3.19
CA PRO A 28 11.98 11.78 -2.19
C PRO A 28 11.63 10.42 -2.80
N LEU A 29 10.70 10.41 -3.76
CA LEU A 29 10.26 9.19 -4.44
C LEU A 29 11.35 8.63 -5.35
N ILE A 30 11.94 9.50 -6.18
CA ILE A 30 13.08 9.17 -7.05
C ILE A 30 14.27 8.64 -6.22
N PHE A 31 14.52 9.25 -5.06
CA PHE A 31 15.56 8.79 -4.15
C PHE A 31 15.29 7.37 -3.63
N ILE A 32 14.06 7.08 -3.21
CA ILE A 32 13.68 5.74 -2.75
C ILE A 32 13.89 4.71 -3.87
N GLU A 33 13.37 4.97 -5.06
CA GLU A 33 13.50 4.08 -6.22
C GLU A 33 14.96 3.87 -6.61
N TYR A 34 15.75 4.95 -6.63
CA TYR A 34 17.16 4.87 -6.97
C TYR A 34 17.93 3.98 -5.99
N ILE A 35 17.67 4.12 -4.68
CA ILE A 35 18.35 3.29 -3.69
C ILE A 35 17.90 1.83 -3.81
N LYS A 36 16.59 1.56 -3.87
CA LYS A 36 16.03 0.20 -3.98
C LYS A 36 16.57 -0.53 -5.21
N ASN A 37 16.54 0.11 -6.38
CA ASN A 37 16.84 -0.56 -7.65
C ASN A 37 18.34 -0.59 -7.99
N ASN A 38 19.12 0.40 -7.57
CA ASN A 38 20.50 0.56 -8.06
C ASN A 38 21.58 0.43 -7.00
N LYS A 39 21.24 0.53 -5.70
CA LYS A 39 22.24 0.61 -4.64
C LYS A 39 22.08 -0.45 -3.56
N LEU A 40 20.86 -0.91 -3.29
CA LEU A 40 20.59 -1.81 -2.17
C LEU A 40 21.48 -3.06 -2.22
N GLU A 41 21.45 -3.81 -3.33
CA GLU A 41 22.26 -5.01 -3.51
C GLU A 41 23.78 -4.74 -3.51
N SER A 42 24.20 -3.53 -3.91
CA SER A 42 25.62 -3.17 -3.95
C SER A 42 26.26 -3.06 -2.56
N TYR A 43 25.44 -3.02 -1.50
CA TYR A 43 25.95 -2.92 -0.13
C TYR A 43 26.49 -4.23 0.42
N ASN A 44 26.15 -5.39 -0.16
CA ASN A 44 26.70 -6.71 0.20
C ASN A 44 26.63 -7.03 1.70
N ASP A 45 25.59 -6.56 2.39
CA ASP A 45 25.36 -6.77 3.82
C ASP A 45 23.85 -6.79 4.07
N LYS A 46 23.29 -7.99 4.25
CA LYS A 46 21.84 -8.22 4.37
C LYS A 46 21.22 -7.50 5.56
N ASP A 47 21.95 -7.35 6.66
CA ASP A 47 21.44 -6.67 7.85
C ASP A 47 21.37 -5.15 7.62
N VAL A 48 22.34 -4.62 6.88
CA VAL A 48 22.33 -3.20 6.48
C VAL A 48 21.28 -2.93 5.40
N GLU A 49 21.16 -3.81 4.40
CA GLU A 49 20.14 -3.75 3.36
C GLU A 49 18.74 -3.67 3.97
N LYS A 50 18.41 -4.56 4.91
CA LYS A 50 17.12 -4.55 5.60
C LYS A 50 16.87 -3.25 6.38
N LYS A 51 17.89 -2.75 7.11
CA LYS A 51 17.78 -1.46 7.83
C LYS A 51 17.59 -0.28 6.88
N ILE A 52 18.20 -0.34 5.71
CA ILE A 52 18.02 0.67 4.66
C ILE A 52 16.60 0.58 4.10
N GLU A 53 16.08 -0.62 3.80
CA GLU A 53 14.69 -0.80 3.37
C GLU A 53 13.70 -0.21 4.38
N GLU A 54 13.85 -0.55 5.66
CA GLU A 54 13.04 0.02 6.75
C GLU A 54 13.10 1.55 6.77
N TYR A 55 14.29 2.13 6.56
CA TYR A 55 14.47 3.57 6.47
C TYR A 55 13.83 4.19 5.22
N LEU A 56 13.92 3.53 4.06
CA LEU A 56 13.27 4.00 2.84
C LEU A 56 11.75 3.97 2.96
N ASP A 57 11.22 2.96 3.66
CA ASP A 57 9.79 2.86 3.97
C ASP A 57 9.35 3.97 4.95
N GLU A 58 10.20 4.34 5.93
CA GLU A 58 9.99 5.54 6.74
C GLU A 58 9.98 6.82 5.90
N VAL A 59 10.93 7.01 4.98
CA VAL A 59 10.97 8.18 4.09
C VAL A 59 9.72 8.24 3.22
N LEU A 60 9.29 7.10 2.67
CA LEU A 60 8.08 7.01 1.87
C LEU A 60 6.86 7.47 2.69
N LYS A 61 6.71 6.93 3.90
CA LYS A 61 5.57 7.18 4.77
C LYS A 61 5.55 8.59 5.34
N ASP A 62 6.68 9.08 5.82
CA ASP A 62 6.75 10.33 6.60
C ASP A 62 7.01 11.55 5.71
N VAL A 63 7.53 11.35 4.48
CA VAL A 63 7.91 12.45 3.57
C VAL A 63 7.20 12.35 2.24
N ALA A 64 7.36 11.25 1.49
CA ALA A 64 6.85 11.19 0.12
C ALA A 64 5.32 11.21 0.05
N ILE A 65 4.64 10.41 0.89
CA ILE A 65 3.17 10.31 0.90
C ILE A 65 2.49 11.62 1.30
N PRO A 66 2.86 12.28 2.43
CA PRO A 66 2.25 13.57 2.80
C PRO A 66 2.37 14.60 1.68
N ARG A 67 3.52 14.62 1.00
CA ARG A 67 3.74 15.56 -0.08
C ARG A 67 2.95 15.22 -1.34
N LEU A 68 2.82 13.93 -1.68
CA LEU A 68 1.90 13.51 -2.74
C LEU A 68 0.46 13.95 -2.42
N ILE A 69 0.03 13.85 -1.16
CA ILE A 69 -1.28 14.35 -0.72
C ILE A 69 -1.40 15.85 -0.96
N ASP A 70 -0.39 16.65 -0.62
CA ASP A 70 -0.40 18.10 -0.88
C ASP A 70 -0.61 18.42 -2.37
N VAL A 71 -0.06 17.60 -3.28
CA VAL A 71 -0.28 17.74 -4.73
C VAL A 71 -1.71 17.38 -5.13
N LEU A 72 -2.27 16.31 -4.56
CA LEU A 72 -3.64 15.87 -4.84
C LEU A 72 -4.69 16.91 -4.41
N GLU A 73 -4.42 17.66 -3.33
CA GLU A 73 -5.26 18.77 -2.88
C GLU A 73 -5.09 20.05 -3.71
N GLY A 74 -4.06 20.09 -4.57
CA GLY A 74 -3.76 21.22 -5.43
C GLY A 74 -4.76 21.40 -6.58
N ASN A 75 -4.47 22.40 -7.43
CA ASN A 75 -5.33 22.75 -8.58
C ASN A 75 -4.69 22.44 -9.94
N ASN A 76 -3.43 21.99 -9.96
CA ASN A 76 -2.73 21.70 -11.20
C ASN A 76 -3.02 20.27 -11.67
N ASN A 77 -3.89 20.13 -12.67
CA ASN A 77 -4.27 18.83 -13.21
C ASN A 77 -3.07 17.98 -13.67
N THR A 78 -2.01 18.58 -14.21
CA THR A 78 -0.84 17.85 -14.69
C THR A 78 -0.08 17.22 -13.53
N GLU A 79 0.19 18.01 -12.48
CA GLU A 79 0.86 17.51 -11.28
C GLU A 79 0.02 16.44 -10.56
N ILE A 80 -1.30 16.60 -10.53
CA ILE A 80 -2.21 15.61 -9.95
C ILE A 80 -2.15 14.28 -10.71
N ILE A 81 -2.12 14.32 -12.05
CA ILE A 81 -2.02 13.11 -12.87
C ILE A 81 -0.69 12.38 -12.58
N GLU A 82 0.43 13.10 -12.60
CA GLU A 82 1.75 12.53 -12.31
C GLU A 82 1.83 11.96 -10.89
N ALA A 83 1.23 12.64 -9.91
CA ALA A 83 1.14 12.13 -8.54
C ALA A 83 0.31 10.85 -8.48
N LEU A 84 -0.84 10.80 -9.16
CA LEU A 84 -1.69 9.61 -9.20
C LEU A 84 -1.01 8.41 -9.86
N GLU A 85 -0.25 8.60 -10.93
CA GLU A 85 0.53 7.52 -11.56
C GLU A 85 1.57 6.94 -10.60
N ARG A 86 2.27 7.79 -9.84
CA ARG A 86 3.23 7.36 -8.82
C ARG A 86 2.54 6.63 -7.67
N ILE A 87 1.37 7.10 -7.25
CA ILE A 87 0.56 6.43 -6.22
C ILE A 87 0.09 5.06 -6.70
N ASP A 88 -0.28 4.93 -7.97
CA ASP A 88 -0.65 3.64 -8.55
C ASP A 88 0.51 2.64 -8.49
N ASN A 89 1.73 3.08 -8.82
CA ASN A 89 2.92 2.24 -8.68
C ASN A 89 3.14 1.81 -7.21
N ILE A 90 3.08 2.75 -6.26
CA ILE A 90 3.19 2.44 -4.83
C ILE A 90 2.08 1.46 -4.38
N ALA A 91 0.85 1.66 -4.84
CA ALA A 91 -0.29 0.84 -4.46
C ALA A 91 -0.19 -0.59 -5.01
N ASN A 92 0.38 -0.77 -6.20
CA ASN A 92 0.65 -2.08 -6.77
C ASN A 92 1.77 -2.83 -6.04
N ASP A 93 2.80 -2.13 -5.58
CA ASP A 93 3.92 -2.72 -4.83
C ASP A 93 3.55 -3.01 -3.36
N ASN A 94 3.00 -2.00 -2.67
CA ASN A 94 2.58 -2.09 -1.28
C ASN A 94 1.36 -1.20 -0.98
N LEU A 95 0.18 -1.80 -1.12
CA LEU A 95 -1.10 -1.13 -0.90
C LEU A 95 -1.28 -0.56 0.52
N ASP A 96 -0.65 -1.16 1.54
CA ASP A 96 -0.74 -0.66 2.92
C ASP A 96 -0.07 0.72 3.05
N MET A 97 0.99 0.98 2.29
CA MET A 97 1.66 2.29 2.26
C MET A 97 0.78 3.34 1.61
N ALA A 98 0.07 3.02 0.54
CA ALA A 98 -0.84 3.97 -0.12
C ALA A 98 -2.14 4.24 0.67
N ARG A 99 -2.42 3.49 1.75
CA ARG A 99 -3.68 3.61 2.53
C ARG A 99 -4.01 5.02 3.03
N PRO A 100 -3.06 5.86 3.49
CA PRO A 100 -3.37 7.24 3.91
C PRO A 100 -3.93 8.12 2.79
N ILE A 101 -3.71 7.74 1.53
CA ILE A 101 -4.12 8.50 0.35
C ILE A 101 -5.59 8.22 -0.02
N LYS A 102 -6.15 7.10 0.46
CA LYS A 102 -7.51 6.64 0.14
C LYS A 102 -8.61 7.72 0.26
N PRO A 103 -8.64 8.58 1.30
CA PRO A 103 -9.66 9.64 1.40
C PRO A 103 -9.64 10.59 0.21
N TYR A 104 -8.45 11.03 -0.20
CA TYR A 104 -8.23 11.99 -1.30
C TYR A 104 -8.62 11.41 -2.67
N LEU A 105 -8.44 10.10 -2.86
CA LEU A 105 -8.87 9.43 -4.08
C LEU A 105 -10.39 9.45 -4.27
N ASN A 106 -11.18 9.43 -3.19
CA ASN A 106 -12.64 9.47 -3.29
C ASN A 106 -13.13 10.82 -3.83
N ASP A 107 -12.47 11.90 -3.44
CA ASP A 107 -12.78 13.25 -3.93
C ASP A 107 -12.40 13.39 -5.40
N LEU A 108 -11.21 12.89 -5.77
CA LEU A 108 -10.72 12.90 -7.14
C LEU A 108 -11.49 11.97 -8.09
N ALA A 109 -12.13 10.92 -7.57
CA ALA A 109 -12.97 10.02 -8.36
C ALA A 109 -14.25 10.68 -8.94
N ASN A 110 -14.57 11.91 -8.49
CA ASN A 110 -15.67 12.73 -8.99
C ASN A 110 -15.19 14.03 -9.66
N ASN A 111 -13.90 14.12 -10.00
CA ASN A 111 -13.31 15.30 -10.62
C ASN A 111 -13.85 15.51 -12.05
N LYS A 112 -13.84 16.76 -12.54
CA LYS A 112 -14.21 17.12 -13.91
C LYS A 112 -13.24 16.53 -14.94
N ASN A 113 -11.98 16.36 -14.58
CA ASN A 113 -10.99 15.75 -15.44
C ASN A 113 -11.18 14.22 -15.50
N LYS A 114 -11.39 13.69 -16.72
CA LYS A 114 -11.62 12.26 -16.96
C LYS A 114 -10.42 11.38 -16.63
N GLU A 115 -9.22 11.88 -16.84
CA GLU A 115 -7.98 11.15 -16.61
C GLU A 115 -7.71 10.97 -15.11
N ILE A 116 -7.81 12.06 -14.35
CA ILE A 116 -7.76 12.06 -12.88
C ILE A 116 -8.81 11.09 -12.32
N THR A 117 -10.05 11.17 -12.83
CA THR A 117 -11.13 10.28 -12.41
C THR A 117 -10.81 8.81 -12.68
N LYS A 118 -10.23 8.51 -13.85
CA LYS A 118 -9.86 7.14 -14.25
C LYS A 118 -8.77 6.58 -13.33
N LEU A 119 -7.70 7.35 -13.10
CA LEU A 119 -6.59 6.94 -12.25
C LEU A 119 -7.05 6.75 -10.80
N ALA A 120 -7.77 7.72 -10.23
CA ALA A 120 -8.28 7.63 -8.87
C ALA A 120 -9.19 6.40 -8.67
N LYS A 121 -10.08 6.12 -9.63
CA LYS A 121 -10.94 4.92 -9.59
C LYS A 121 -10.15 3.62 -9.72
N GLY A 122 -9.11 3.58 -10.56
CA GLY A 122 -8.22 2.43 -10.69
C GLY A 122 -7.55 2.08 -9.36
N ILE A 123 -6.98 3.09 -8.69
CA ILE A 123 -6.32 2.90 -7.39
C ILE A 123 -7.35 2.49 -6.32
N LEU A 124 -8.55 3.11 -6.30
CA LEU A 124 -9.63 2.70 -5.40
C LEU A 124 -10.09 1.25 -5.63
N GLU A 125 -10.01 0.75 -6.85
CA GLU A 125 -10.32 -0.65 -7.17
C GLU A 125 -9.32 -1.62 -6.53
N LEU A 126 -8.03 -1.26 -6.47
CA LEU A 126 -7.01 -2.04 -5.75
C LEU A 126 -7.38 -2.19 -4.27
N PHE A 127 -7.76 -1.09 -3.61
CA PHE A 127 -8.24 -1.12 -2.22
C PHE A 127 -9.47 -2.01 -2.05
N ARG A 128 -10.46 -1.91 -2.95
CA ARG A 128 -11.67 -2.76 -2.89
C ARG A 128 -11.35 -4.25 -3.05
N LYS A 129 -10.47 -4.60 -3.98
CA LYS A 129 -10.03 -5.99 -4.20
C LYS A 129 -9.35 -6.55 -2.96
N GLU A 130 -8.52 -5.76 -2.30
CA GLU A 130 -7.80 -6.15 -1.10
C GLU A 130 -8.72 -6.33 0.11
N GLU A 131 -9.64 -5.39 0.34
CA GLU A 131 -10.66 -5.48 1.39
C GLU A 131 -11.53 -6.72 1.20
N ARG A 132 -11.98 -6.99 -0.04
CA ARG A 132 -12.74 -8.19 -0.38
C ARG A 132 -11.93 -9.47 -0.12
N ARG A 133 -10.63 -9.49 -0.46
CA ARG A 133 -9.76 -10.64 -0.20
C ARG A 133 -9.62 -10.90 1.30
N LYS A 134 -9.44 -9.85 2.10
CA LYS A 134 -9.41 -9.93 3.57
C LYS A 134 -10.72 -10.46 4.12
N GLU A 135 -11.85 -9.96 3.64
CA GLU A 135 -13.18 -10.41 4.07
C GLU A 135 -13.44 -11.87 3.67
N LEU A 136 -13.09 -12.27 2.44
CA LEU A 136 -13.17 -13.66 2.00
C LEU A 136 -12.36 -14.60 2.90
N ASN A 137 -11.15 -14.20 3.30
CA ASN A 137 -10.32 -14.98 4.20
C ASN A 137 -10.94 -15.10 5.59
N LYS A 138 -11.55 -14.03 6.12
CA LYS A 138 -12.31 -14.09 7.39
C LYS A 138 -13.49 -15.05 7.27
N LYS A 139 -14.32 -14.93 6.22
CA LYS A 139 -15.47 -15.83 6.00
C LYS A 139 -15.04 -17.28 5.80
N ARG A 140 -13.91 -17.54 5.12
CA ARG A 140 -13.32 -18.89 5.01
C ARG A 140 -12.96 -19.48 6.36
N LYS A 141 -12.40 -18.68 7.26
CA LYS A 141 -12.06 -19.13 8.62
C LYS A 141 -13.32 -19.48 9.41
N ILE A 142 -14.33 -18.59 9.38
CA ILE A 142 -15.63 -18.81 10.03
C ILE A 142 -16.30 -20.08 9.47
N MET A 143 -16.25 -20.30 8.15
CA MET A 143 -16.82 -21.50 7.55
C MET A 143 -16.14 -22.79 8.01
N LYS A 144 -14.81 -22.78 8.18
CA LYS A 144 -14.09 -23.94 8.74
C LYS A 144 -14.51 -24.20 10.18
N GLU A 145 -14.61 -23.16 11.00
CA GLU A 145 -15.08 -23.28 12.39
C GLU A 145 -16.52 -23.82 12.44
N LYS A 146 -17.41 -23.34 11.58
CA LYS A 146 -18.79 -23.84 11.47
C LYS A 146 -18.87 -25.29 10.98
N GLU A 147 -17.98 -25.70 10.08
CA GLU A 147 -17.88 -27.09 9.64
C GLU A 147 -17.43 -28.02 10.77
N GLU A 148 -16.44 -27.60 11.58
CA GLU A 148 -16.04 -28.32 12.78
C GLU A 148 -17.16 -28.39 13.83
N GLU A 149 -17.89 -27.30 14.06
CA GLU A 149 -19.05 -27.28 14.96
C GLU A 149 -20.14 -28.24 14.51
N PHE A 150 -20.41 -28.29 13.20
CA PHE A 150 -21.41 -29.19 12.62
C PHE A 150 -21.00 -30.67 12.78
N LEU A 151 -19.74 -31.00 12.47
CA LEU A 151 -19.20 -32.36 12.65
C LEU A 151 -19.22 -32.82 14.11
N ASN A 152 -19.03 -31.88 15.05
CA ASN A 152 -19.13 -32.13 16.49
C ASN A 152 -20.58 -32.16 17.01
N GLY A 153 -21.59 -31.98 16.15
CA GLY A 153 -23.01 -31.96 16.52
C GLY A 153 -23.43 -30.73 17.34
N LYS A 154 -22.62 -29.65 17.34
CA LYS A 154 -22.88 -28.43 18.10
C LYS A 154 -23.85 -27.47 17.40
N ILE A 155 -23.97 -27.57 16.08
CA ILE A 155 -24.92 -26.80 15.27
C ILE A 155 -25.76 -27.74 14.41
N THR A 156 -26.95 -27.29 14.05
CA THR A 156 -27.89 -28.06 13.23
C THR A 156 -27.51 -28.03 11.73
N PRO A 157 -27.98 -28.99 10.92
CA PRO A 157 -27.80 -28.97 9.47
C PRO A 157 -28.33 -27.69 8.80
N GLU A 158 -29.42 -27.12 9.34
CA GLU A 158 -30.03 -25.89 8.83
C GLU A 158 -29.14 -24.67 9.07
N GLU A 159 -28.61 -24.53 10.28
CA GLU A 159 -27.66 -23.46 10.64
C GLU A 159 -26.38 -23.53 9.78
N TYR A 160 -25.87 -24.75 9.54
CA TYR A 160 -24.72 -24.94 8.65
C TYR A 160 -25.05 -24.58 7.18
N ALA A 161 -26.23 -24.98 6.69
CA ALA A 161 -26.65 -24.70 5.32
C ALA A 161 -26.82 -23.19 5.06
N ILE A 162 -27.37 -22.44 6.02
CA ILE A 162 -27.50 -20.98 5.95
C ILE A 162 -26.12 -20.33 5.87
N ALA A 163 -25.22 -20.66 6.80
CA ALA A 163 -23.85 -20.12 6.80
C ALA A 163 -23.10 -20.44 5.50
N ARG A 164 -23.28 -21.65 4.95
CA ARG A 164 -22.67 -22.06 3.69
C ARG A 164 -23.23 -21.30 2.50
N LYS A 165 -24.55 -21.05 2.47
CA LYS A 165 -25.19 -20.24 1.42
C LYS A 165 -24.65 -18.81 1.42
N GLU A 166 -24.60 -18.16 2.58
CA GLU A 166 -24.08 -16.79 2.74
C GLU A 166 -22.61 -16.67 2.29
N TYR A 167 -21.79 -17.69 2.60
CA TYR A 167 -20.41 -17.74 2.13
C TYR A 167 -20.30 -17.85 0.61
N LEU A 168 -21.11 -18.73 -0.01
CA LEU A 168 -21.11 -18.94 -1.45
C LEU A 168 -21.60 -17.70 -2.20
N GLU A 169 -22.68 -17.07 -1.75
CA GLU A 169 -23.19 -15.82 -2.31
C GLU A 169 -22.13 -14.71 -2.30
N PHE A 170 -21.40 -14.57 -1.19
CA PHE A 170 -20.33 -13.59 -1.08
C PHE A 170 -19.10 -13.92 -1.96
N ARG A 171 -18.78 -15.21 -2.11
CA ARG A 171 -17.68 -15.67 -2.96
C ARG A 171 -17.97 -15.41 -4.45
N ASP A 172 -19.20 -15.66 -4.87
CA ASP A 172 -19.58 -15.73 -6.28
C ASP A 172 -20.09 -14.38 -6.83
N ASN A 173 -20.44 -13.41 -5.98
CA ASN A 173 -20.74 -12.02 -6.37
C ASN A 173 -19.48 -11.31 -6.90
N ARG A 174 -19.14 -11.47 -8.18
CA ARG A 174 -17.98 -10.83 -8.82
C ARG A 174 -18.18 -9.34 -9.07
#